data_AF-A0A3R7AJM2-F1
#
_entry.id   AF-A0A3R7AJM2-F1
#
_cell.length_a   1.000
_cell.length_b   1.000
_cell.length_c   1.000
_cell.angle_alpha   90.00
_cell.angle_beta   90.00
_cell.angle_gamma   90.00
#
_symmetry.space_group_name_H-M   'P 1'
#
loop_
_entity.id
_entity.type
_entity.pdbx_description
1 polymer ?
#
loop_
_entity_poly.entity_id
_entity_poly.type
_entity_poly.pdbx_seq_one_letter_code
_entity_poly.pdbx_strand_id
1 'polypeptide(L)'
;YRAPEIMLGCMKYTRTVDVWSLGCIFAEMLSRKPLFPGQDYIDQLHLIMNALGVPSDDELYFVTNARARKFMNTEYHTRPLAALFPDISADAMNLLERMLVVDPHKRIEVEAALGHPYFASIRTVEDETVASTSFDFEFESEELTKRRLQELIWDEMRVFHPIVS
;
A
#
# COMPACT_ATOMS: atom_id res chain seq x y z
N TYR A 1 -6.50 -5.24 0.55
CA TYR A 1 -5.70 -3.99 0.50
C TYR A 1 -4.46 -4.00 1.39
N ARG A 2 -4.29 -4.89 2.39
CA ARG A 2 -3.03 -4.95 3.16
C ARG A 2 -1.86 -5.35 2.25
N ALA A 3 -0.73 -4.64 2.36
CA ALA A 3 0.47 -4.91 1.58
C ALA A 3 1.23 -6.15 2.08
N PRO A 4 1.95 -6.87 1.20
CA PRO A 4 2.65 -8.10 1.56
C PRO A 4 3.66 -7.90 2.70
N GLU A 5 4.38 -6.78 2.73
CA GLU A 5 5.36 -6.47 3.76
C GLU A 5 4.74 -6.26 5.16
N ILE A 6 3.54 -5.69 5.23
CA ILE A 6 2.75 -5.59 6.48
C ILE A 6 2.41 -6.99 6.95
N MET A 7 1.99 -7.81 5.99
CA MET A 7 1.60 -9.15 6.29
C MET A 7 2.80 -9.91 6.86
N LEU A 8 3.91 -9.95 6.12
CA LEU A 8 5.11 -10.72 6.42
C LEU A 8 5.87 -10.25 7.68
N GLY A 9 5.37 -9.21 8.38
CA GLY A 9 5.92 -8.71 9.64
C GLY A 9 7.21 -7.91 9.46
N CYS A 10 7.35 -7.21 8.33
CA CYS A 10 8.49 -6.31 8.13
C CYS A 10 8.37 -5.12 9.08
N MET A 11 9.46 -4.72 9.73
CA MET A 11 9.45 -3.64 10.73
C MET A 11 9.58 -2.23 10.12
N LYS A 12 9.92 -2.14 8.83
CA LYS A 12 10.13 -0.86 8.14
C LYS A 12 8.99 -0.63 7.16
N TYR A 13 8.09 0.28 7.52
CA TYR A 13 6.99 0.71 6.67
C TYR A 13 7.36 2.02 6.00
N THR A 14 7.03 2.14 4.73
CA THR A 14 7.24 3.34 3.93
C THR A 14 5.91 3.75 3.29
N ARG A 15 5.90 4.90 2.60
CA ARG A 15 4.73 5.42 1.88
C ARG A 15 4.25 4.48 0.76
N THR A 16 5.11 3.57 0.29
CA THR A 16 4.74 2.63 -0.77
C THR A 16 3.73 1.57 -0.31
N VAL A 17 3.54 1.38 1.00
CA VAL A 17 2.45 0.55 1.56
C VAL A 17 1.08 1.03 1.06
N ASP A 18 0.88 2.34 0.99
CA ASP A 18 -0.39 2.91 0.49
C ASP A 18 -0.54 2.72 -1.03
N VAL A 19 0.57 2.73 -1.77
CA VAL A 19 0.56 2.46 -3.22
C VAL A 19 0.05 1.05 -3.54
N TRP A 20 0.36 0.07 -2.69
CA TRP A 20 -0.22 -1.27 -2.83
C TRP A 20 -1.75 -1.25 -2.67
N SER A 21 -2.23 -0.53 -1.66
CA SER A 21 -3.67 -0.35 -1.43
C SER A 21 -4.33 0.33 -2.63
N LEU A 22 -3.69 1.37 -3.18
CA LEU A 22 -4.13 2.05 -4.41
C LEU A 22 -4.17 1.10 -5.61
N GLY A 23 -3.15 0.25 -5.80
CA GLY A 23 -3.13 -0.77 -6.85
C GLY A 23 -4.28 -1.77 -6.70
N CYS A 24 -4.58 -2.22 -5.48
CA CYS A 24 -5.73 -3.08 -5.22
C CYS A 24 -7.06 -2.40 -5.52
N ILE A 25 -7.22 -1.12 -5.15
CA ILE A 25 -8.43 -0.32 -5.45
C ILE A 25 -8.55 -0.11 -6.97
N PHE A 26 -7.45 0.19 -7.64
CA PHE A 26 -7.43 0.40 -9.08
C PHE A 26 -7.82 -0.87 -9.84
N ALA A 27 -7.25 -2.02 -9.48
CA ALA A 27 -7.65 -3.33 -9.97
C ALA A 27 -9.16 -3.62 -9.77
N GLU A 28 -9.68 -3.25 -8.60
CA GLU A 28 -11.09 -3.42 -8.29
C GLU A 28 -11.99 -2.50 -9.11
N MET A 29 -11.59 -1.26 -9.36
CA MET A 29 -12.31 -0.36 -10.27
C MET A 29 -12.36 -0.92 -11.70
N LEU A 30 -11.27 -1.54 -12.17
CA LEU A 30 -11.16 -2.13 -13.50
C LEU A 30 -12.01 -3.41 -13.66
N SER A 31 -12.06 -4.27 -12.64
CA SER A 31 -12.74 -5.58 -12.69
C SER A 31 -14.12 -5.63 -12.00
N ARG A 32 -14.48 -4.57 -11.26
CA ARG A 32 -15.65 -4.47 -10.36
C ARG A 32 -15.70 -5.56 -9.29
N LYS A 33 -14.56 -6.17 -8.98
CA LYS A 33 -14.42 -7.25 -8.00
C LYS A 33 -13.13 -7.06 -7.21
N PRO A 34 -13.10 -7.43 -5.92
CA PRO A 34 -11.86 -7.37 -5.15
C PRO A 34 -10.81 -8.28 -5.80
N LEU A 35 -9.59 -7.74 -6.01
CA LEU A 35 -8.51 -8.47 -6.67
C LEU A 35 -8.03 -9.67 -5.83
N PHE A 36 -7.92 -9.48 -4.51
CA PHE A 36 -7.42 -10.49 -3.58
C PHE A 36 -8.40 -10.66 -2.41
N PRO A 37 -9.50 -11.41 -2.58
CA PRO A 37 -10.51 -11.63 -1.55
C PRO A 37 -10.11 -12.77 -0.60
N GLY A 38 -9.01 -12.61 0.14
CA GLY A 38 -8.53 -13.63 1.07
C GLY A 38 -9.43 -13.77 2.30
N GLN A 39 -9.69 -15.01 2.72
CA GLN A 39 -10.49 -15.30 3.92
C GLN A 39 -9.72 -15.11 5.21
N ASP A 40 -8.41 -15.36 5.16
CA ASP A 40 -7.48 -15.14 6.26
C ASP A 40 -6.15 -14.63 5.74
N TYR A 41 -5.22 -14.42 6.67
CA TYR A 41 -3.88 -13.91 6.38
C TYR A 41 -3.08 -14.80 5.42
N ILE A 42 -3.18 -16.12 5.56
CA ILE A 42 -2.41 -17.09 4.78
C ILE A 42 -3.00 -17.21 3.38
N ASP A 43 -4.33 -17.32 3.28
CA ASP A 43 -5.06 -17.33 2.02
C ASP A 43 -4.81 -16.06 1.20
N GLN A 44 -4.83 -14.90 1.86
CA GLN A 44 -4.51 -13.62 1.23
C GLN A 44 -3.11 -13.60 0.61
N LEU A 45 -2.09 -14.14 1.29
CA LEU A 45 -0.75 -14.26 0.71
C LEU A 45 -0.73 -15.24 -0.46
N HIS A 46 -1.40 -16.39 -0.36
CA HIS A 46 -1.47 -17.33 -1.48
C HIS A 46 -2.06 -16.68 -2.73
N LEU A 47 -3.16 -15.92 -2.59
CA LEU A 47 -3.79 -15.20 -3.70
C LEU A 47 -2.83 -14.20 -4.35
N ILE A 48 -2.07 -13.47 -3.54
CA ILE A 48 -1.06 -12.51 -4.02
C ILE A 48 0.03 -13.22 -4.82
N MET A 49 0.63 -14.27 -4.25
CA MET A 49 1.73 -15.00 -4.89
C MET A 49 1.27 -15.77 -6.14
N ASN A 50 0.02 -16.24 -6.19
CA ASN A 50 -0.55 -16.86 -7.39
C ASN A 50 -0.73 -15.86 -8.54
N ALA A 51 -0.96 -14.57 -8.25
CA ALA A 51 -1.17 -13.55 -9.28
C ALA A 51 0.14 -12.86 -9.73
N LEU A 52 1.06 -12.62 -8.80
CA LEU A 52 2.28 -11.85 -9.04
C LEU A 52 3.53 -12.72 -9.18
N GLY A 53 3.43 -13.99 -8.78
CA GLY A 53 4.57 -14.89 -8.68
C GLY A 53 5.28 -14.84 -7.33
N VAL A 54 6.14 -15.82 -7.14
CA VAL A 54 7.01 -15.92 -5.97
C VAL A 54 8.22 -15.04 -6.20
N PRO A 55 8.51 -14.07 -5.34
CA PRO A 55 9.74 -13.32 -5.42
C PRO A 55 10.94 -14.26 -5.23
N SER A 56 12.04 -14.02 -5.94
CA SER A 56 13.25 -14.81 -5.72
C SER A 56 13.81 -14.62 -4.30
N ASP A 57 14.69 -15.51 -3.84
CA ASP A 57 15.34 -15.37 -2.53
C ASP A 57 16.03 -13.99 -2.36
N ASP A 58 16.57 -13.45 -3.45
CA ASP A 58 17.18 -12.12 -3.50
C ASP A 58 16.16 -10.99 -3.33
N GLU A 59 14.92 -11.20 -3.78
CA GLU A 59 13.81 -10.24 -3.62
C GLU A 59 13.17 -10.32 -2.23
N LEU A 60 13.42 -11.39 -1.48
CA LEU A 60 12.91 -11.57 -0.12
C LEU A 60 13.86 -11.05 0.97
N TYR A 61 14.92 -10.32 0.61
CA TYR A 61 15.89 -9.77 1.55
C TYR A 61 15.25 -8.94 2.68
N PHE A 62 14.14 -8.25 2.39
CA PHE A 62 13.43 -7.41 3.35
C PHE A 62 12.61 -8.21 4.38
N VAL A 63 12.37 -9.51 4.14
CA VAL A 63 11.60 -10.38 5.04
C VAL A 63 12.52 -10.97 6.10
N THR A 64 12.43 -10.48 7.33
CA THR A 64 13.28 -10.95 8.44
C THR A 64 12.71 -12.18 9.16
N ASN A 65 11.42 -12.49 8.95
CA ASN A 65 10.73 -13.59 9.62
C ASN A 65 10.98 -14.94 8.93
N ALA A 66 11.63 -15.87 9.62
CA ALA A 66 11.96 -17.20 9.10
C ALA A 66 10.73 -18.06 8.73
N ARG A 67 9.60 -17.91 9.43
CA ARG A 67 8.36 -18.63 9.09
C ARG A 67 7.74 -18.07 7.81
N ALA A 68 7.78 -16.74 7.65
CA ALA A 68 7.31 -16.05 6.46
C ALA A 68 8.15 -16.45 5.23
N ARG A 69 9.47 -16.58 5.38
CA ARG A 69 10.34 -17.11 4.31
C ARG A 69 9.97 -18.53 3.90
N LYS A 70 9.77 -19.44 4.86
CA LYS A 70 9.41 -20.83 4.56
C LYS A 70 8.08 -20.95 3.80
N PHE A 71 7.13 -20.06 4.10
CA PHE A 71 5.84 -20.00 3.39
C PHE A 71 5.99 -19.60 1.91
N MET A 72 6.94 -18.73 1.60
CA MET A 72 7.18 -18.29 0.23
C MET A 72 7.90 -19.33 -0.63
N ASN A 73 8.59 -20.31 -0.01
CA ASN A 73 9.24 -21.44 -0.72
C ASN A 73 8.27 -22.57 -1.13
N THR A 74 6.96 -22.30 -1.18
CA THR A 74 5.96 -23.26 -1.66
C THR A 74 5.87 -23.18 -3.19
N GLU A 75 5.36 -24.21 -3.87
CA GLU A 75 5.08 -24.12 -5.32
C GLU A 75 3.80 -23.30 -5.55
N TYR A 76 3.86 -22.33 -6.47
CA TYR A 76 2.73 -21.51 -6.87
C TYR A 76 2.51 -21.63 -8.37
N HIS A 77 1.24 -21.79 -8.78
CA HIS A 77 0.86 -21.78 -10.18
C HIS A 77 0.56 -20.34 -10.59
N THR A 78 1.56 -19.67 -11.14
CA THR A 78 1.45 -18.25 -11.48
C THR A 78 0.53 -18.06 -12.67
N ARG A 79 -0.55 -17.30 -12.47
CA ARG A 79 -1.34 -16.74 -13.57
C ARG A 79 -0.92 -15.27 -13.68
N PRO A 80 -0.38 -14.82 -14.83
CA PRO A 80 0.01 -13.42 -15.00
C PRO A 80 -1.15 -12.49 -14.65
N LEU A 81 -0.86 -11.42 -13.90
CA LEU A 81 -1.83 -10.41 -13.51
C LEU A 81 -2.65 -9.93 -14.71
N ALA A 82 -2.00 -9.73 -15.87
CA ALA A 82 -2.66 -9.28 -17.09
C ALA A 82 -3.79 -10.21 -17.58
N ALA A 83 -3.70 -11.51 -17.29
CA ALA A 83 -4.75 -12.48 -17.65
C ALA A 83 -6.05 -12.29 -16.84
N LEU A 84 -6.02 -11.51 -15.74
CA LEU A 84 -7.21 -11.16 -14.97
C LEU A 84 -7.97 -9.95 -15.56
N PHE A 85 -7.36 -9.24 -16.52
CA PHE A 85 -7.84 -7.97 -17.03
C PHE A 85 -7.75 -7.94 -18.58
N PRO A 86 -8.58 -8.72 -19.28
CA PRO A 86 -8.49 -8.84 -20.74
C PRO A 86 -8.79 -7.54 -21.50
N ASP A 87 -9.60 -6.65 -20.92
CA ASP A 87 -10.19 -5.50 -21.62
C ASP A 87 -9.69 -4.13 -21.10
N ILE A 88 -8.45 -4.04 -20.60
CA ILE A 88 -7.89 -2.77 -20.12
C ILE A 88 -6.78 -2.23 -21.04
N SER A 89 -6.61 -0.91 -21.04
CA SER A 89 -5.54 -0.25 -21.83
C SER A 89 -4.15 -0.68 -21.36
N ALA A 90 -3.17 -0.67 -22.27
CA ALA A 90 -1.77 -0.98 -21.95
C ALA A 90 -1.20 -0.07 -20.85
N ASP A 91 -1.55 1.21 -20.84
CA ASP A 91 -1.10 2.16 -19.81
C ASP A 91 -1.70 1.84 -18.43
N ALA A 92 -2.99 1.44 -18.38
CA ALA A 92 -3.62 0.98 -17.14
C ALA A 92 -2.92 -0.27 -16.59
N MET A 93 -2.65 -1.24 -17.46
CA MET A 93 -1.94 -2.46 -17.08
C MET A 93 -0.54 -2.15 -16.56
N ASN A 94 0.21 -1.31 -17.28
CA ASN A 94 1.57 -0.96 -16.90
C ASN A 94 1.62 -0.23 -15.56
N LEU A 95 0.69 0.69 -15.32
CA LEU A 95 0.58 1.34 -14.02
C LEU A 95 0.24 0.35 -12.91
N LEU A 96 -0.71 -0.55 -13.16
CA LEU A 96 -1.15 -1.54 -12.19
C LEU A 96 -0.03 -2.51 -11.81
N GLU A 97 0.73 -3.01 -12.78
CA GLU A 97 1.91 -3.87 -12.54
C GLU A 97 3.00 -3.15 -11.73
N ARG A 98 3.18 -1.84 -11.93
CA ARG A 98 4.12 -1.03 -11.16
C ARG A 98 3.65 -0.72 -9.73
N MET A 99 2.33 -0.68 -9.50
CA MET A 99 1.73 -0.53 -8.16
C MET A 99 1.73 -1.84 -7.37
N LEU A 100 1.45 -2.97 -8.04
CA LEU A 100 1.36 -4.30 -7.44
C LEU A 100 2.70 -5.05 -7.52
N VAL A 101 3.72 -4.47 -6.87
CA VAL A 101 5.04 -5.09 -6.70
C VAL A 101 5.21 -5.55 -5.26
N VAL A 102 5.65 -6.80 -5.08
CA VAL A 102 5.82 -7.41 -3.76
C VAL A 102 6.94 -6.73 -2.97
N ASP A 103 8.08 -6.46 -3.61
CA ASP A 103 9.17 -5.70 -3.00
C ASP A 103 8.77 -4.22 -2.88
N PRO A 104 8.57 -3.69 -1.65
CA PRO A 104 8.15 -2.30 -1.45
C PRO A 104 9.17 -1.27 -1.92
N HIS A 105 10.44 -1.68 -2.12
CA HIS A 105 11.51 -0.80 -2.63
C HIS A 105 11.53 -0.72 -4.16
N LYS A 106 10.90 -1.67 -4.85
CA LYS A 106 10.73 -1.66 -6.32
C LYS A 106 9.37 -1.13 -6.76
N ARG A 107 8.44 -1.01 -5.81
CA ARG A 107 7.09 -0.47 -6.04
C ARG A 107 7.18 1.00 -6.42
N ILE A 108 6.36 1.41 -7.40
CA ILE A 108 6.32 2.81 -7.85
C ILE A 108 5.98 3.77 -6.70
N GLU A 109 6.64 4.92 -6.66
CA GLU A 109 6.29 5.99 -5.73
C GLU A 109 5.08 6.79 -6.25
N VAL A 110 4.37 7.47 -5.35
CA VAL A 110 3.13 8.20 -5.71
C VAL A 110 3.41 9.28 -6.75
N GLU A 111 4.50 10.00 -6.61
CA GLU A 111 4.94 11.06 -7.52
C GLU A 111 5.20 10.52 -8.94
N ALA A 112 5.82 9.34 -9.03
CA ALA A 112 6.05 8.66 -10.30
C ALA A 112 4.75 8.09 -10.89
N ALA A 113 3.83 7.62 -10.04
CA ALA A 113 2.52 7.14 -10.46
C ALA A 113 1.65 8.28 -11.03
N LEU A 114 1.66 9.46 -10.41
CA LEU A 114 0.98 10.65 -10.94
C LEU A 114 1.51 11.04 -12.31
N GLY A 115 2.83 10.90 -12.54
CA GLY A 115 3.46 11.12 -13.84
C GLY A 115 3.32 10.01 -14.87
N HIS A 116 2.53 8.98 -14.59
CA HIS A 116 2.34 7.88 -15.51
C HIS A 116 1.51 8.31 -16.73
N PRO A 117 1.81 7.80 -17.95
CA PRO A 117 1.01 8.05 -19.17
C PRO A 117 -0.49 7.82 -19.02
N TYR A 118 -0.87 6.89 -18.13
CA TYR A 118 -2.27 6.60 -17.80
C TYR A 118 -3.07 7.84 -17.34
N PHE A 119 -2.43 8.78 -16.62
CA PHE A 119 -3.08 10.01 -16.14
C PHE A 119 -2.85 11.22 -17.04
N ALA A 120 -2.10 11.09 -18.14
CA ALA A 120 -1.66 12.23 -18.96
C ALA A 120 -2.82 13.07 -19.52
N SER A 121 -4.01 12.49 -19.70
CA SER A 121 -5.19 13.20 -20.21
C SER A 121 -5.92 14.04 -19.17
N ILE A 122 -5.66 13.82 -17.87
CA ILE A 122 -6.36 14.49 -16.77
C ILE A 122 -5.42 15.20 -15.79
N ARG A 123 -4.11 14.98 -15.90
CA ARG A 123 -3.13 15.53 -14.97
C ARG A 123 -2.93 17.02 -15.22
N THR A 124 -3.02 17.80 -14.15
CA THR A 124 -2.70 19.23 -14.11
C THR A 124 -1.67 19.45 -13.01
N VAL A 125 -0.39 19.60 -13.37
CA VAL A 125 0.72 19.62 -12.39
C VAL A 125 0.61 20.85 -11.49
N GLU A 126 0.07 21.95 -12.00
CA GLU A 126 -0.13 23.20 -11.26
C GLU A 126 -1.12 23.06 -10.10
N ASP A 127 -2.04 22.09 -10.19
CA ASP A 127 -3.04 21.80 -9.15
C ASP A 127 -2.52 20.81 -8.10
N GLU A 128 -1.36 20.18 -8.33
CA GLU A 128 -0.74 19.21 -7.43
C GLU A 128 0.07 19.92 -6.33
N THR A 129 -0.58 20.17 -5.18
CA THR A 129 0.09 20.78 -4.02
C THR A 129 0.74 19.75 -3.11
N VAL A 130 1.88 20.11 -2.51
CA VAL A 130 2.53 19.35 -1.44
C VAL A 130 2.39 20.05 -0.10
N ALA A 131 2.32 19.28 0.99
CA ALA A 131 2.36 19.85 2.33
C ALA A 131 3.69 20.60 2.56
N SER A 132 3.62 21.80 3.15
CA SER A 132 4.81 22.63 3.43
C SER A 132 5.69 22.08 4.54
N THR A 133 5.14 21.22 5.40
CA THR A 133 5.82 20.63 6.56
C THR A 133 5.41 19.17 6.69
N SER A 134 6.31 18.34 7.20
CA SER A 134 5.95 17.00 7.65
C SER A 134 5.00 17.07 8.83
N PHE A 135 4.03 16.17 8.87
CA PHE A 135 3.23 15.97 10.08
C PHE A 135 4.11 15.37 11.17
N ASP A 136 4.00 15.91 12.38
CA ASP A 136 4.78 15.47 13.52
C ASP A 136 4.01 14.41 14.32
N PHE A 137 4.65 13.27 14.55
CA PHE A 137 4.11 12.14 15.31
C PHE A 137 4.69 12.08 16.74
N GLU A 138 5.35 13.13 17.23
CA GLU A 138 5.98 13.15 18.56
C GLU A 138 5.02 12.76 19.70
N PHE A 139 3.73 13.09 19.58
CA PHE A 139 2.71 12.71 20.57
C PHE A 139 2.58 11.18 20.77
N GLU A 140 2.92 10.36 19.77
CA GLU A 140 2.88 8.88 19.87
C GLU A 140 3.99 8.32 20.77
N SER A 141 5.00 9.13 21.09
CA SER A 141 6.08 8.77 22.01
C SER A 141 5.69 8.91 23.49
N GLU A 142 4.56 9.58 23.79
CA GLU A 142 4.04 9.73 25.15
C GLU A 142 3.34 8.45 25.65
N GLU A 143 3.22 8.31 26.97
CA GLU A 143 2.36 7.27 27.55
C GLU A 143 0.87 7.64 27.37
N LEU A 144 0.27 7.10 26.32
CA LEU A 144 -1.11 7.40 25.89
C LEU A 144 -2.17 6.69 26.74
N THR A 145 -2.26 7.03 28.02
CA THR A 145 -3.38 6.61 28.87
C THR A 145 -4.70 7.24 28.37
N LYS A 146 -5.84 6.60 28.67
CA LYS A 146 -7.17 7.14 28.30
C LYS A 146 -7.34 8.61 28.73
N ARG A 147 -6.94 8.94 29.96
CA ARG A 147 -7.03 10.30 30.49
C ARG A 147 -6.14 11.26 29.69
N ARG A 148 -4.89 10.86 29.40
CA ARG A 148 -3.96 11.68 28.63
C ARG A 148 -4.47 11.95 27.21
N LEU A 149 -5.02 10.93 26.55
CA LEU A 149 -5.67 11.09 25.24
C LEU A 149 -6.85 12.06 25.29
N GLN A 150 -7.68 12.00 26.33
CA GLN A 150 -8.79 12.95 26.51
C GLN A 150 -8.30 14.39 26.69
N GLU A 151 -7.21 14.59 27.44
CA GLU A 151 -6.57 15.90 27.61
C GLU A 151 -6.00 16.42 26.28
N LEU A 152 -5.24 15.60 25.55
CA LEU A 152 -4.66 15.96 24.24
C LEU A 152 -5.75 16.34 23.22
N ILE A 153 -6.84 15.56 23.14
CA ILE A 153 -7.97 15.86 22.26
C ILE A 153 -8.64 17.18 22.67
N TRP A 154 -8.83 17.40 23.98
CA TRP A 154 -9.43 18.63 24.49
C TRP A 154 -8.57 19.86 24.18
N ASP A 155 -7.26 19.77 24.37
CA ASP A 155 -6.33 20.86 24.06
C ASP A 155 -6.32 21.16 22.55
N GLU A 156 -6.33 20.14 21.69
CA GLU A 156 -6.46 20.32 20.24
C GLU A 156 -7.77 21.03 19.87
N MET A 157 -8.89 20.61 20.47
CA MET A 157 -10.19 21.27 20.25
C MET A 157 -10.17 22.76 20.66
N ARG A 158 -9.46 23.12 21.72
CA ARG A 158 -9.34 24.52 22.17
C ARG A 158 -8.55 25.39 21.18
N VAL A 159 -7.56 24.82 20.49
CA VAL A 159 -6.82 25.52 19.42
C VAL A 159 -7.77 25.92 18.29
N PHE A 160 -8.70 25.04 17.91
CA PHE A 160 -9.70 25.32 16.86
C PHE A 160 -10.91 26.15 17.35
N HIS A 161 -11.17 26.20 18.66
CA HIS A 161 -12.32 26.90 19.26
C HIS A 161 -11.93 27.88 20.39
N PRO A 162 -11.20 28.96 20.10
CA PRO A 162 -10.66 29.87 21.12
C PRO A 162 -11.71 30.71 21.86
N ILE A 163 -12.98 30.70 21.45
CA ILE A 163 -14.08 31.50 22.03
C ILE A 163 -14.84 30.73 23.14
N VAL A 164 -14.60 29.42 23.28
CA VAL A 164 -15.32 28.55 24.24
C VAL A 164 -14.51 28.33 25.55
N SER A 165 -13.34 28.96 25.68
CA SER A 165 -12.46 28.83 26.87
C SER A 165 -12.58 29.98 27.85
#